data_AF-A0A6L5A0Q6-F1
#
_entry.id   AF-A0A6L5A0Q6-F1
#
_cell.length_a   1.000
_cell.length_b   1.000
_cell.length_c   1.000
_cell.angle_alpha   90.00
_cell.angle_beta   90.00
_cell.angle_gamma   90.00
#
_symmetry.space_group_name_H-M   'P 1'
#
loop_
_entity.id
_entity.type
_entity.pdbx_description
1 polymer ?
#
loop_
_entity_poly.entity_id
_entity_poly.type
_entity_poly.pdbx_seq_one_letter_code
_entity_poly.pdbx_strand_id
1 'polypeptide(L)'
;MAKKRKFYAVKKGRKPGIYLTWDAAKQQVDGFAGAVYKSFLTKAEAEEWMATASRKTTRKVSMRTPSTVTPSIILYTDGGSRNTGNVRGGHVRKEDVAAWAFLIQKDGESISGSNGEFGATNNRMEIMALINGLQKIIDRYGEKAAVLVVADSKYVLDAIQRNWLSGWQRRGWKKANGEIVANKELWQAVASILKRMPNLEYRWTKGHATNEGNVFVDQLLNKTMDRMLREPTEFEAPKKAVSNPKPSLAVQDSTADFEQLGLFHNQQISDD
;
A
#
# COMPACT_ATOMS: atom_id res chain seq x y z
N MET A 1 -26.92 -42.35 -20.74
CA MET A 1 -26.98 -40.88 -20.88
C MET A 1 -25.88 -40.42 -21.84
N ALA A 2 -26.16 -39.50 -22.77
CA ALA A 2 -25.16 -39.04 -23.73
C ALA A 2 -24.11 -38.13 -23.05
N LYS A 3 -22.82 -38.50 -23.15
CA LYS A 3 -21.69 -37.72 -22.63
C LYS A 3 -21.60 -36.41 -23.42
N LYS A 4 -21.94 -35.27 -22.80
CA LYS A 4 -21.91 -33.95 -23.46
C LYS A 4 -20.54 -33.72 -24.11
N ARG A 5 -20.50 -33.69 -25.44
CA ARG A 5 -19.28 -33.41 -26.21
C ARG A 5 -18.79 -32.00 -25.86
N LYS A 6 -17.48 -31.84 -25.70
CA LYS A 6 -16.82 -30.56 -25.44
C LYS A 6 -15.88 -30.23 -26.58
N PHE A 7 -15.73 -28.94 -26.84
CA PHE A 7 -14.76 -28.40 -27.81
C PHE A 7 -13.57 -27.83 -27.03
N TYR A 8 -12.35 -28.06 -27.51
CA TYR A 8 -11.11 -27.68 -26.82
C TYR A 8 -10.33 -26.72 -27.71
N ALA A 9 -10.32 -25.44 -27.36
CA ALA A 9 -9.60 -24.41 -28.09
C ALA A 9 -8.18 -24.25 -27.52
N VAL A 10 -7.18 -24.27 -28.39
CA VAL A 10 -5.77 -24.00 -28.08
C VAL A 10 -5.39 -22.70 -28.78
N LYS A 11 -5.15 -21.65 -28.00
CA LYS A 11 -4.81 -20.30 -28.47
C LYS A 11 -3.30 -20.06 -28.51
N LYS A 12 -2.55 -20.73 -27.63
CA LYS A 12 -1.09 -20.82 -27.65
C LYS A 12 -0.68 -22.25 -27.30
N GLY A 13 0.13 -22.85 -28.17
CA GLY A 13 0.52 -24.26 -28.15
C GLY A 13 1.23 -24.61 -29.46
N ARG A 14 1.58 -25.89 -29.66
CA ARG A 14 2.32 -26.39 -30.84
C ARG A 14 1.56 -26.14 -32.14
N LYS A 15 0.26 -26.40 -32.15
CA LYS A 15 -0.68 -26.00 -33.22
C LYS A 15 -1.90 -25.34 -32.58
N PRO A 16 -2.10 -24.02 -32.75
CA PRO A 16 -3.35 -23.37 -32.36
C PRO A 16 -4.53 -23.89 -33.19
N GLY A 17 -5.69 -24.05 -32.57
CA GLY A 17 -6.86 -24.63 -33.24
C GLY A 17 -7.96 -25.03 -32.26
N ILE A 18 -9.05 -25.61 -32.79
CA ILE A 18 -10.17 -26.14 -32.01
C ILE A 18 -10.26 -27.65 -32.26
N TYR A 19 -10.24 -28.42 -31.17
CA TYR A 19 -10.18 -29.87 -31.18
C TYR A 19 -11.46 -30.46 -30.59
N LEU A 20 -11.90 -31.60 -31.13
CA LEU A 20 -13.11 -32.31 -30.69
C LEU A 20 -12.88 -33.25 -29.49
N THR A 21 -11.61 -33.51 -29.15
CA THR A 21 -11.20 -34.38 -28.04
C THR A 21 -10.14 -33.70 -27.20
N TRP A 22 -10.09 -34.06 -25.91
CA TRP A 22 -9.05 -33.55 -25.02
C TRP A 22 -7.66 -34.03 -25.45
N ASP A 23 -7.53 -35.29 -25.88
CA ASP A 23 -6.22 -35.88 -26.21
C ASP A 23 -5.53 -35.16 -27.37
N ALA A 24 -6.29 -34.78 -28.40
CA ALA A 24 -5.77 -34.01 -29.53
C ALA A 24 -5.34 -32.58 -29.13
N ALA A 25 -6.08 -31.93 -28.22
CA ALA A 25 -5.71 -30.63 -27.66
C ALA A 25 -4.50 -30.74 -26.71
N LYS A 26 -4.45 -31.80 -25.88
CA LYS A 26 -3.39 -32.08 -24.92
C LYS A 26 -2.04 -32.16 -25.61
N GLN A 27 -1.95 -32.89 -26.73
CA GLN A 27 -0.73 -32.97 -27.56
C GLN A 27 -0.17 -31.60 -27.97
N GLN A 28 -1.01 -30.55 -28.06
CA GLN A 28 -0.56 -29.20 -28.43
C GLN A 28 -0.08 -28.35 -27.26
N VAL A 29 -0.46 -28.69 -26.03
CA VAL A 29 -0.23 -27.85 -24.84
C VAL A 29 0.64 -28.53 -23.78
N ASP A 30 0.71 -29.86 -23.78
CA ASP A 30 1.51 -30.62 -22.84
C ASP A 30 3.01 -30.37 -23.07
N GLY A 31 3.72 -30.03 -22.00
CA GLY A 31 5.10 -29.54 -22.07
C GLY A 31 5.33 -28.28 -22.92
N PHE A 32 4.31 -27.46 -23.22
CA PHE A 32 4.47 -26.21 -23.98
C PHE A 32 4.47 -24.99 -23.05
N ALA A 33 5.61 -24.30 -22.96
CA ALA A 33 5.79 -23.17 -22.06
C ALA A 33 4.83 -22.00 -22.37
N GLY A 34 4.00 -21.65 -21.38
CA GLY A 34 2.99 -20.59 -21.54
C GLY A 34 1.87 -20.94 -22.51
N ALA A 35 1.48 -22.22 -22.59
CA ALA A 35 0.28 -22.64 -23.33
C ALA A 35 -0.99 -21.94 -22.82
N VAL A 36 -1.92 -21.65 -23.72
CA VAL A 36 -3.20 -21.00 -23.42
C VAL A 36 -4.30 -21.78 -24.12
N TYR A 37 -5.17 -22.44 -23.36
CA TYR A 37 -6.25 -23.28 -23.87
C TYR A 37 -7.49 -23.21 -22.97
N LYS A 38 -8.67 -23.55 -23.50
CA LYS A 38 -9.93 -23.59 -22.76
C LYS A 38 -10.91 -24.58 -23.41
N SER A 39 -11.77 -25.20 -22.61
CA SER A 39 -12.85 -26.08 -23.09
C SER A 39 -14.22 -25.38 -23.05
N PHE A 40 -15.08 -25.73 -24.01
CA PHE A 40 -16.39 -25.13 -24.28
C PHE A 40 -17.45 -26.20 -24.52
N LEU A 41 -18.73 -25.83 -24.39
CA LEU A 41 -19.85 -26.75 -24.65
C LEU A 41 -20.25 -26.72 -26.12
N THR A 42 -20.06 -25.60 -26.81
CA THR A 42 -20.37 -25.43 -28.23
C THR A 42 -19.13 -25.08 -29.05
N LYS A 43 -19.20 -25.32 -30.37
CA LYS A 43 -18.16 -24.92 -31.33
C LYS A 43 -18.06 -23.40 -31.44
N ALA A 44 -19.21 -22.71 -31.43
CA ALA A 44 -19.29 -21.25 -31.53
C ALA A 44 -18.55 -20.53 -30.40
N GLU A 45 -18.77 -20.91 -29.13
CA GLU A 45 -18.04 -20.32 -28.00
C GLU A 45 -16.51 -20.52 -28.10
N ALA A 46 -16.08 -21.66 -28.66
CA ALA A 46 -14.65 -21.94 -28.89
C ALA A 46 -14.08 -21.07 -30.02
N GLU A 47 -14.85 -20.83 -31.09
CA GLU A 47 -14.50 -19.97 -32.21
C GLU A 47 -14.40 -18.50 -31.79
N GLU A 48 -15.35 -17.99 -31.01
CA GLU A 48 -15.32 -16.63 -30.45
C GLU A 48 -14.07 -16.38 -29.58
N TRP A 49 -13.72 -17.35 -28.72
CA TRP A 49 -12.56 -17.24 -27.83
C TRP A 49 -11.22 -17.29 -28.58
N MET A 50 -11.16 -18.06 -29.68
CA MET A 50 -10.03 -18.05 -30.62
C MET A 50 -9.94 -16.72 -31.37
N ALA A 51 -11.06 -16.24 -31.94
CA ALA A 51 -11.16 -14.98 -32.68
C ALA A 51 -10.80 -13.75 -31.82
N THR A 52 -10.88 -13.86 -30.49
CA THR A 52 -10.43 -12.84 -29.54
C THR A 52 -8.92 -12.50 -29.65
N ALA A 53 -8.12 -13.20 -30.46
CA ALA A 53 -6.74 -12.79 -30.82
C ALA A 53 -6.62 -11.90 -32.08
N SER A 54 -7.64 -11.85 -32.95
CA SER A 54 -7.55 -11.15 -34.25
C SER A 54 -7.96 -9.67 -34.18
N ARG A 55 -8.79 -9.29 -33.22
CA ARG A 55 -9.04 -7.86 -32.95
C ARG A 55 -7.79 -7.22 -32.36
N LYS A 56 -7.05 -6.47 -33.20
CA LYS A 56 -6.19 -5.37 -32.74
C LYS A 56 -6.98 -4.60 -31.69
N THR A 57 -6.44 -4.49 -30.49
CA THR A 57 -7.16 -3.93 -29.35
C THR A 57 -7.25 -2.40 -29.44
N THR A 58 -8.15 -1.90 -30.29
CA THR A 58 -9.02 -0.83 -29.84
C THR A 58 -9.83 -1.39 -28.67
N ARG A 59 -9.23 -1.31 -27.47
CA ARG A 59 -10.00 -1.46 -26.23
C ARG A 59 -11.17 -0.49 -26.40
N LYS A 60 -12.40 -1.01 -26.43
CA LYS A 60 -13.48 -0.31 -25.73
C LYS A 60 -13.03 -0.29 -24.27
N VAL A 61 -12.21 0.71 -23.96
CA VAL A 61 -12.15 1.31 -22.64
C VAL A 61 -13.62 1.50 -22.30
N SER A 62 -14.08 0.76 -21.29
CA SER A 62 -15.31 1.16 -20.62
C SER A 62 -15.05 2.60 -20.21
N MET A 63 -15.72 3.53 -20.88
CA MET A 63 -15.51 4.95 -20.67
C MET A 63 -16.04 5.27 -19.29
N ARG A 64 -15.19 5.04 -18.27
CA ARG A 64 -14.90 6.15 -17.35
C ARG A 64 -14.67 7.34 -18.26
N THR A 65 -15.63 8.26 -18.24
CA THR A 65 -15.47 9.61 -18.76
C THR A 65 -14.04 10.05 -18.45
N PRO A 66 -13.25 10.52 -19.43
CA PRO A 66 -11.92 11.04 -19.11
C PRO A 66 -12.13 12.06 -17.99
N SER A 67 -11.52 11.81 -16.82
CA SER A 67 -11.59 12.78 -15.74
C SER A 67 -10.98 14.06 -16.29
N THR A 68 -11.81 15.08 -16.47
CA THR A 68 -11.40 16.38 -17.04
C THR A 68 -10.48 17.17 -16.10
N VAL A 69 -10.09 16.55 -14.99
CA VAL A 69 -9.19 17.05 -13.97
C VAL A 69 -7.84 16.38 -14.16
N THR A 70 -6.91 17.08 -14.80
CA THR A 70 -5.49 16.70 -14.83
C THR A 70 -4.99 16.55 -13.38
N PRO A 71 -4.26 15.49 -13.02
CA PRO A 71 -3.77 15.33 -11.65
C PRO A 71 -2.87 16.50 -11.24
N SER A 72 -3.30 17.27 -10.25
CA SER A 72 -2.51 18.38 -9.65
C SER A 72 -1.66 17.92 -8.47
N ILE A 73 -1.87 16.69 -8.00
CA ILE A 73 -1.14 16.07 -6.90
C ILE A 73 -0.45 14.81 -7.42
N ILE A 74 0.83 14.64 -7.12
CA ILE A 74 1.57 13.41 -7.36
C ILE A 74 1.89 12.75 -6.02
N LEU A 75 1.54 11.47 -5.89
CA LEU A 75 1.85 10.64 -4.72
C LEU A 75 2.85 9.56 -5.12
N TYR A 76 4.09 9.67 -4.66
CA TYR A 76 5.08 8.59 -4.74
C TYR A 76 4.96 7.71 -3.49
N THR A 77 5.05 6.39 -3.67
CA THR A 77 4.95 5.40 -2.58
C THR A 77 5.97 4.29 -2.79
N ASP A 78 6.66 3.90 -1.72
CA ASP A 78 7.61 2.78 -1.73
C ASP A 78 7.59 2.06 -0.36
N GLY A 79 7.89 0.77 -0.38
CA GLY A 79 7.88 -0.11 0.76
C GLY A 79 8.96 -1.18 0.65
N GLY A 80 9.93 -1.15 1.57
CA GLY A 80 11.08 -2.04 1.58
C GLY A 80 11.12 -2.92 2.81
N SER A 81 11.80 -4.07 2.70
CA SER A 81 12.13 -4.94 3.83
C SER A 81 13.54 -5.51 3.67
N ARG A 82 14.37 -5.37 4.70
CA ARG A 82 15.70 -5.99 4.78
C ARG A 82 15.55 -7.39 5.40
N ASN A 83 14.77 -8.23 4.74
CA ASN A 83 14.36 -9.52 5.30
C ASN A 83 15.33 -10.65 4.93
N THR A 84 15.49 -11.60 5.86
CA THR A 84 16.28 -12.82 5.67
C THR A 84 15.51 -13.87 4.83
N GLY A 85 14.21 -13.66 4.64
CA GLY A 85 13.30 -14.57 3.94
C GLY A 85 13.29 -14.49 2.41
N ASN A 86 14.14 -13.67 1.78
CA ASN A 86 14.07 -13.37 0.33
C ASN A 86 14.59 -14.52 -0.59
N VAL A 87 14.59 -15.75 -0.08
CA VAL A 87 14.92 -17.01 -0.77
C VAL A 87 13.69 -17.90 -0.88
N ARG A 88 13.66 -18.83 -1.84
CA ARG A 88 12.50 -19.72 -2.04
C ARG A 88 12.28 -20.61 -0.81
N GLY A 89 11.15 -20.43 -0.12
CA GLY A 89 10.83 -21.13 1.14
C GLY A 89 11.33 -20.40 2.39
N GLY A 90 11.95 -19.23 2.25
CA GLY A 90 12.25 -18.33 3.35
C GLY A 90 10.98 -17.67 3.89
N HIS A 91 11.02 -17.33 5.17
CA HIS A 91 10.00 -16.55 5.87
C HIS A 91 10.66 -15.34 6.51
N VAL A 92 9.90 -14.24 6.64
CA VAL A 92 10.35 -13.06 7.37
C VAL A 92 10.50 -13.42 8.86
N ARG A 93 11.67 -13.11 9.42
CA ARG A 93 11.98 -13.31 10.84
C ARG A 93 11.43 -12.16 11.67
N LYS A 94 11.18 -12.37 12.96
CA LYS A 94 10.63 -11.34 13.84
C LYS A 94 11.56 -10.12 13.96
N GLU A 95 12.85 -10.31 13.75
CA GLU A 95 13.92 -9.32 13.83
C GLU A 95 14.21 -8.63 12.48
N ASP A 96 13.65 -9.13 11.37
CA ASP A 96 13.81 -8.51 10.05
C ASP A 96 13.13 -7.13 10.04
N VAL A 97 13.87 -6.08 9.69
CA VAL A 97 13.34 -4.71 9.63
C VAL A 97 12.67 -4.42 8.29
N ALA A 98 11.55 -3.70 8.32
CA ALA A 98 10.86 -3.20 7.13
C ALA A 98 10.35 -1.77 7.35
N ALA A 99 10.25 -0.98 6.28
CA ALA A 99 9.71 0.38 6.33
C ALA A 99 8.96 0.75 5.06
N TRP A 100 8.02 1.69 5.21
CA TRP A 100 7.29 2.33 4.12
C TRP A 100 7.58 3.83 4.10
N ALA A 101 7.49 4.44 2.92
CA ALA A 101 7.59 5.87 2.73
C ALA A 101 6.62 6.38 1.66
N PHE A 102 6.15 7.62 1.83
CA PHE A 102 5.47 8.36 0.77
C PHE A 102 6.03 9.78 0.61
N LEU A 103 5.83 10.33 -0.58
CA LEU A 103 6.04 11.73 -0.91
C LEU A 103 4.84 12.23 -1.72
N ILE A 104 4.21 13.30 -1.24
CA ILE A 104 3.13 14.03 -1.92
C ILE A 104 3.72 15.33 -2.45
N GLN A 105 3.55 15.61 -3.74
CA GLN A 105 3.96 16.86 -4.37
C GLN A 105 2.74 17.58 -4.96
N LYS A 106 2.63 18.88 -4.73
CA LYS A 106 1.59 19.77 -5.27
C LYS A 106 2.12 21.20 -5.33
N ASP A 107 2.04 21.85 -6.49
CA ASP A 107 2.40 23.28 -6.68
C ASP A 107 3.77 23.70 -6.11
N GLY A 108 4.76 22.79 -6.15
CA GLY A 108 6.11 23.01 -5.60
C GLY A 108 6.25 22.66 -4.10
N GLU A 109 5.15 22.52 -3.36
CA GLU A 109 5.18 21.98 -1.99
C GLU A 109 5.42 20.47 -1.99
N SER A 110 6.10 19.98 -0.95
CA SER A 110 6.36 18.56 -0.72
C SER A 110 6.03 18.15 0.71
N ILE A 111 5.19 17.13 0.87
CA ILE A 111 4.83 16.52 2.17
C ILE A 111 5.24 15.06 2.12
N SER A 112 6.06 14.61 3.07
CA SER A 112 6.50 13.21 3.15
C SER A 112 6.20 12.60 4.51
N GLY A 113 6.22 11.27 4.56
CA GLY A 113 6.04 10.49 5.78
C GLY A 113 6.59 9.09 5.60
N SER A 114 7.08 8.51 6.69
CA SER A 114 7.60 7.15 6.72
C SER A 114 7.51 6.57 8.13
N ASN A 115 7.30 5.26 8.21
CA ASN A 115 7.41 4.50 9.46
C ASN A 115 7.83 3.07 9.11
N GLY A 116 8.09 2.23 10.11
CA GLY A 116 8.45 0.84 9.87
C GLY A 116 7.98 -0.12 10.95
N GLU A 117 8.13 -1.40 10.65
CA GLU A 117 7.72 -2.53 11.47
C GLU A 117 8.78 -3.63 11.40
N PHE A 118 9.02 -4.30 12.52
CA PHE A 118 9.80 -5.54 12.56
C PHE A 118 8.91 -6.74 12.21
N GLY A 119 9.45 -7.75 11.53
CA GLY A 119 8.71 -8.95 11.13
C GLY A 119 7.77 -8.75 9.93
N ALA A 120 7.85 -7.64 9.21
CA ALA A 120 6.95 -7.30 8.12
C ALA A 120 7.52 -7.62 6.72
N THR A 121 6.62 -8.03 5.81
CA THR A 121 6.96 -8.32 4.40
C THR A 121 7.02 -7.05 3.55
N ASN A 122 7.78 -7.09 2.44
CA ASN A 122 7.81 -6.01 1.44
C ASN A 122 6.40 -5.56 1.03
N ASN A 123 5.59 -6.52 0.57
CA ASN A 123 4.20 -6.32 0.18
C ASN A 123 3.34 -5.64 1.27
N ARG A 124 3.64 -5.83 2.56
CA ARG A 124 2.93 -5.15 3.64
C ARG A 124 3.29 -3.67 3.69
N MET A 125 4.58 -3.35 3.59
CA MET A 125 5.07 -1.97 3.55
C MET A 125 4.59 -1.22 2.30
N GLU A 126 4.62 -1.85 1.13
CA GLU A 126 4.10 -1.26 -0.12
C GLU A 126 2.62 -0.85 0.01
N ILE A 127 1.78 -1.69 0.61
CA ILE A 127 0.37 -1.36 0.87
C ILE A 127 0.26 -0.22 1.91
N MET A 128 1.07 -0.25 2.97
CA MET A 128 1.05 0.80 4.00
C MET A 128 1.49 2.17 3.45
N ALA A 129 2.47 2.21 2.54
CA ALA A 129 2.86 3.44 1.85
C ALA A 129 1.67 4.09 1.13
N LEU A 130 0.91 3.28 0.38
CA LEU A 130 -0.29 3.73 -0.31
C LEU A 130 -1.39 4.20 0.64
N ILE A 131 -1.69 3.44 1.71
CA ILE A 131 -2.71 3.80 2.70
C ILE A 131 -2.37 5.15 3.36
N ASN A 132 -1.15 5.31 3.87
CA ASN A 132 -0.75 6.51 4.59
C ASN A 132 -0.66 7.73 3.65
N GLY A 133 -0.13 7.54 2.44
CA GLY A 133 -0.08 8.60 1.42
C GLY A 133 -1.47 9.09 1.00
N LEU A 134 -2.39 8.17 0.68
CA LEU A 134 -3.76 8.54 0.31
C LEU A 134 -4.55 9.13 1.48
N GLN A 135 -4.41 8.59 2.69
CA GLN A 135 -5.06 9.18 3.87
C GLN A 135 -4.56 10.60 4.14
N LYS A 136 -3.24 10.83 4.05
CA LYS A 136 -2.67 12.18 4.19
C LYS A 136 -3.17 13.15 3.12
N ILE A 137 -3.45 12.69 1.90
CA ILE A 137 -4.10 13.49 0.86
C ILE A 137 -5.56 13.79 1.21
N ILE A 138 -6.33 12.80 1.69
CA ILE A 138 -7.72 13.02 2.15
C ILE A 138 -7.74 14.09 3.25
N ASP A 139 -6.85 14.00 4.23
CA ASP A 139 -6.79 14.94 5.36
C ASP A 139 -6.38 16.36 4.93
N ARG A 140 -5.53 16.51 3.90
CA ARG A 140 -4.95 17.79 3.49
C ARG A 140 -5.69 18.49 2.33
N TYR A 141 -6.31 17.72 1.44
CA TYR A 141 -6.88 18.17 0.17
C TYR A 141 -8.30 17.60 -0.13
N GLY A 142 -8.81 16.69 0.70
CA GLY A 142 -10.14 16.10 0.58
C GLY A 142 -10.23 14.92 -0.40
N GLU A 143 -11.31 14.14 -0.26
CA GLU A 143 -11.53 12.89 -1.00
C GLU A 143 -11.62 13.04 -2.52
N LYS A 144 -12.00 14.23 -3.00
CA LYS A 144 -12.20 14.54 -4.43
C LYS A 144 -10.91 14.99 -5.13
N ALA A 145 -9.78 15.08 -4.43
CA ALA A 145 -8.49 15.46 -4.99
C ALA A 145 -8.09 14.58 -6.19
N ALA A 146 -7.56 15.18 -7.24
CA ALA A 146 -7.05 14.48 -8.42
C ALA A 146 -5.58 14.12 -8.23
N VAL A 147 -5.29 12.83 -8.11
CA VAL A 147 -3.97 12.32 -7.71
C VAL A 147 -3.42 11.34 -8.74
N LEU A 148 -2.17 11.54 -9.11
CA LEU A 148 -1.36 10.54 -9.81
C LEU A 148 -0.55 9.75 -8.79
N VAL A 149 -0.90 8.48 -8.58
CA VAL A 149 -0.11 7.55 -7.77
C VAL A 149 1.03 6.98 -8.61
N VAL A 150 2.27 7.17 -8.17
CA VAL A 150 3.49 6.61 -8.76
C VAL A 150 4.07 5.58 -7.81
N ALA A 151 4.15 4.33 -8.26
CA ALA A 151 4.68 3.22 -7.47
C ALA A 151 5.43 2.23 -8.35
N ASP A 152 6.43 1.54 -7.79
CA ASP A 152 7.15 0.47 -8.46
C ASP A 152 6.60 -0.93 -8.16
N SER A 153 5.87 -1.08 -7.06
CA SER A 153 5.13 -2.28 -6.71
C SER A 153 4.07 -2.64 -7.75
N LYS A 154 4.42 -3.62 -8.60
CA LYS A 154 3.43 -4.30 -9.45
C LYS A 154 2.39 -5.05 -8.64
N TYR A 155 2.71 -5.52 -7.43
CA TYR A 155 1.75 -6.20 -6.56
C TYR A 155 0.61 -5.26 -6.14
N VAL A 156 0.95 -4.03 -5.74
CA VAL A 156 -0.03 -3.00 -5.39
C VAL A 156 -0.83 -2.56 -6.62
N LEU A 157 -0.15 -2.19 -7.70
CA LEU A 157 -0.82 -1.67 -8.90
C LEU A 157 -1.69 -2.72 -9.60
N ASP A 158 -1.24 -3.98 -9.72
CA ASP A 158 -2.05 -5.04 -10.34
C ASP A 158 -3.29 -5.38 -9.50
N ALA A 159 -3.20 -5.35 -8.17
CA ALA A 159 -4.36 -5.62 -7.31
C ALA A 159 -5.51 -4.63 -7.56
N ILE A 160 -5.16 -3.35 -7.76
CA ILE A 160 -6.08 -2.26 -8.05
C ILE A 160 -6.54 -2.33 -9.51
N GLN A 161 -5.60 -2.27 -10.46
CA GLN A 161 -5.89 -2.11 -11.89
C GLN A 161 -6.46 -3.38 -12.55
N ARG A 162 -6.12 -4.57 -12.05
CA ARG A 162 -6.66 -5.86 -12.55
C ARG A 162 -7.85 -6.37 -11.75
N ASN A 163 -8.45 -5.50 -10.94
CA ASN A 163 -9.70 -5.76 -10.23
C ASN A 163 -9.64 -6.94 -9.25
N TRP A 164 -8.48 -7.19 -8.64
CA TRP A 164 -8.32 -8.27 -7.65
C TRP A 164 -9.12 -7.96 -6.37
N LEU A 165 -9.16 -6.70 -5.94
CA LEU A 165 -9.91 -6.27 -4.74
C LEU A 165 -11.37 -6.69 -4.79
N SER A 166 -12.09 -6.36 -5.86
CA SER A 166 -13.50 -6.75 -6.04
C SER A 166 -13.68 -8.28 -6.11
N GLY A 167 -12.70 -8.99 -6.68
CA GLY A 167 -12.68 -10.45 -6.71
C GLY A 167 -12.47 -11.08 -5.32
N TRP A 168 -11.60 -10.51 -4.50
CA TRP A 168 -11.36 -10.92 -3.11
C TRP A 168 -12.57 -10.61 -2.24
N GLN A 169 -13.09 -9.38 -2.29
CA GLN A 169 -14.26 -8.96 -1.51
C GLN A 169 -15.47 -9.87 -1.76
N ARG A 170 -15.77 -10.21 -3.02
CA ARG A 170 -16.86 -11.14 -3.39
C ARG A 170 -16.68 -12.55 -2.82
N ARG A 171 -15.45 -12.99 -2.56
CA ARG A 171 -15.12 -14.30 -1.98
C ARG A 171 -14.85 -14.25 -0.48
N GLY A 172 -15.31 -13.22 0.23
CA GLY A 172 -15.05 -13.05 1.66
C GLY A 172 -13.55 -12.93 1.98
N TRP A 173 -12.81 -12.24 1.11
CA TRP A 173 -11.36 -12.03 1.17
C TRP A 173 -10.51 -13.32 1.08
N LYS A 174 -10.96 -14.26 0.25
CA LYS A 174 -10.25 -15.52 -0.05
C LYS A 174 -9.64 -15.57 -1.46
N LYS A 175 -8.47 -16.22 -1.54
CA LYS A 175 -7.81 -16.66 -2.77
C LYS A 175 -8.60 -17.81 -3.43
N ALA A 176 -8.24 -18.17 -4.66
CA ALA A 176 -8.94 -19.23 -5.40
C ALA A 176 -8.79 -20.63 -4.77
N ASN A 177 -7.73 -20.85 -4.00
CA ASN A 177 -7.46 -22.06 -3.21
C ASN A 177 -8.12 -22.04 -1.81
N GLY A 178 -9.02 -21.08 -1.53
CA GLY A 178 -9.74 -20.99 -0.25
C GLY A 178 -8.98 -20.30 0.89
N GLU A 179 -7.67 -20.16 0.79
CA GLU A 179 -6.83 -19.43 1.75
C GLU A 179 -7.24 -17.94 1.87
N ILE A 180 -7.08 -17.37 3.06
CA ILE A 180 -7.24 -15.93 3.27
C ILE A 180 -6.18 -15.17 2.46
N VAL A 181 -6.55 -14.03 1.89
CA VAL A 181 -5.63 -13.12 1.20
C VAL A 181 -4.65 -12.52 2.21
N ALA A 182 -3.35 -12.64 1.96
CA ALA A 182 -2.32 -12.02 2.81
C ALA A 182 -2.52 -10.49 2.86
N ASN A 183 -2.26 -9.89 4.02
CA ASN A 183 -2.53 -8.46 4.28
C ASN A 183 -4.02 -8.07 4.10
N LYS A 184 -4.98 -8.99 4.33
CA LYS A 184 -6.43 -8.79 4.21
C LYS A 184 -6.91 -7.44 4.73
N GLU A 185 -6.54 -7.06 5.95
CA GLU A 185 -7.10 -5.87 6.59
C GLU A 185 -6.54 -4.57 6.01
N LEU A 186 -5.29 -4.59 5.53
CA LEU A 186 -4.74 -3.49 4.73
C LEU A 186 -5.46 -3.38 3.38
N TRP A 187 -5.77 -4.51 2.74
CA TRP A 187 -6.53 -4.51 1.49
C TRP A 187 -7.98 -4.05 1.67
N GLN A 188 -8.60 -4.29 2.83
CA GLN A 188 -9.88 -3.72 3.20
C GLN A 188 -9.79 -2.19 3.34
N ALA A 189 -8.75 -1.67 4.00
CA ALA A 189 -8.50 -0.24 4.11
C ALA A 189 -8.29 0.42 2.74
N VAL A 190 -7.46 -0.17 1.87
CA VAL A 190 -7.30 0.30 0.48
C VAL A 190 -8.64 0.32 -0.25
N ALA A 191 -9.42 -0.78 -0.22
CA ALA A 191 -10.72 -0.82 -0.91
C ALA A 191 -11.70 0.26 -0.40
N SER A 192 -11.65 0.61 0.89
CA SER A 192 -12.43 1.72 1.47
C SER A 192 -11.98 3.09 0.95
N ILE A 193 -10.68 3.35 0.97
CA ILE A 193 -10.07 4.60 0.48
C ILE A 193 -10.36 4.80 -1.02
N LEU A 194 -10.14 3.77 -1.84
CA LEU A 194 -10.37 3.81 -3.29
C LEU A 194 -11.86 4.01 -3.65
N LYS A 195 -12.79 3.62 -2.78
CA LYS A 195 -14.23 3.90 -2.96
C LYS A 195 -14.55 5.39 -2.71
N ARG A 196 -13.83 6.04 -1.79
CA ARG A 196 -13.98 7.46 -1.43
C ARG A 196 -13.28 8.39 -2.42
N MET A 197 -12.17 7.95 -3.02
CA MET A 197 -11.37 8.75 -3.95
C MET A 197 -11.61 8.35 -5.43
N PRO A 198 -12.56 8.99 -6.15
CA PRO A 198 -12.85 8.64 -7.55
C PRO A 198 -11.75 9.07 -8.53
N ASN A 199 -10.98 10.11 -8.20
CA ASN A 199 -10.06 10.82 -9.09
C ASN A 199 -8.60 10.35 -8.95
N LEU A 200 -8.40 9.03 -8.94
CA LEU A 200 -7.07 8.41 -8.85
C LEU A 200 -6.59 7.87 -10.19
N GLU A 201 -5.42 8.34 -10.62
CA GLU A 201 -4.60 7.78 -11.68
C GLU A 201 -3.42 7.01 -11.11
N TYR A 202 -2.82 6.14 -11.93
CA TYR A 202 -1.75 5.23 -11.51
C TYR A 202 -0.69 5.10 -12.59
N ARG A 203 0.58 5.22 -12.20
CA ARG A 203 1.76 5.05 -13.06
C ARG A 203 2.72 4.07 -12.40
N TRP A 204 3.01 2.97 -13.10
CA TRP A 204 4.12 2.11 -12.72
C TRP A 204 5.45 2.77 -13.08
N THR A 205 6.42 2.72 -12.17
CA THR A 205 7.82 3.05 -12.44
C THR A 205 8.71 1.85 -12.13
N LYS A 206 9.94 1.83 -12.63
CA LYS A 206 10.89 0.77 -12.27
C LYS A 206 11.36 0.98 -10.82
N GLY A 207 11.58 -0.09 -10.06
CA GLY A 207 12.27 0.04 -8.76
C GLY A 207 13.66 0.62 -8.95
N HIS A 208 14.07 1.50 -8.03
CA HIS A 208 15.25 2.37 -8.14
C HIS A 208 15.28 3.19 -9.47
N ALA A 209 14.12 3.61 -9.98
CA ALA A 209 14.05 4.48 -11.15
C ALA A 209 14.65 5.86 -10.89
N THR A 210 15.20 6.47 -11.95
CA THR A 210 15.88 7.76 -11.97
C THR A 210 14.95 8.99 -11.85
N ASN A 211 13.71 8.82 -11.36
CA ASN A 211 12.84 9.97 -11.09
C ASN A 211 12.98 10.38 -9.62
N GLU A 212 13.12 11.67 -9.37
CA GLU A 212 13.49 12.21 -8.05
C GLU A 212 12.54 11.78 -6.94
N GLY A 213 11.23 11.72 -7.23
CA GLY A 213 10.22 11.30 -6.25
C GLY A 213 10.38 9.84 -5.80
N ASN A 214 10.68 8.91 -6.72
CA ASN A 214 10.93 7.51 -6.35
C ASN A 214 12.28 7.34 -5.63
N VAL A 215 13.32 8.06 -6.05
CA VAL A 215 14.62 8.06 -5.36
C VAL A 215 14.45 8.59 -3.93
N PHE A 216 13.62 9.62 -3.74
CA PHE A 216 13.35 10.20 -2.42
C PHE A 216 12.68 9.19 -1.47
N VAL A 217 11.64 8.47 -1.91
CA VAL A 217 10.95 7.51 -1.03
C VAL A 217 11.80 6.28 -0.69
N ASP A 218 12.60 5.77 -1.65
CA ASP A 218 13.59 4.70 -1.42
C ASP A 218 14.65 5.14 -0.39
N GLN A 219 15.18 6.36 -0.51
CA GLN A 219 16.09 6.92 0.49
C GLN A 219 15.42 7.12 1.86
N LEU A 220 14.16 7.56 1.89
CA LEU A 220 13.44 7.83 3.14
C LEU A 220 13.07 6.55 3.91
N LEU A 221 12.65 5.49 3.21
CA LEU A 221 12.39 4.19 3.84
C LEU A 221 13.69 3.54 4.34
N ASN A 222 14.80 3.67 3.60
CA ASN A 222 16.10 3.17 4.04
C ASN A 222 16.59 3.89 5.31
N LYS A 223 16.54 5.24 5.33
CA LYS A 223 16.83 6.04 6.53
C LYS A 223 15.92 5.70 7.72
N THR A 224 14.71 5.21 7.47
CA THR A 224 13.80 4.77 8.53
C THR A 224 14.20 3.40 9.08
N MET A 225 14.54 2.43 8.23
CA MET A 225 15.11 1.15 8.68
C MET A 225 16.45 1.34 9.42
N ASP A 226 17.31 2.26 8.95
CA ASP A 226 18.57 2.59 9.62
C ASP A 226 18.36 3.14 11.03
N ARG A 227 17.32 3.98 11.23
CA ARG A 227 16.96 4.50 12.56
C ARG A 227 16.39 3.43 13.47
N MET A 228 15.63 2.47 12.94
CA MET A 228 15.08 1.35 13.71
C MET A 228 16.14 0.35 14.16
N LEU A 229 17.22 0.20 13.39
CA LEU A 229 18.34 -0.71 13.69
C LEU A 229 19.40 -0.09 14.62
N ARG A 230 19.37 1.22 14.86
CA ARG A 230 20.18 1.82 15.91
C ARG A 230 19.60 1.40 17.25
N GLU A 231 20.43 0.81 18.09
CA GLU A 231 20.11 0.67 19.51
C GLU A 231 19.77 2.05 20.10
N PRO A 232 18.95 2.12 21.16
CA PRO A 232 18.75 3.36 21.92
C PRO A 232 20.01 3.66 22.74
N THR A 233 21.12 3.96 22.05
CA THR A 233 22.29 4.59 22.64
C THR A 233 21.84 5.94 23.18
N GLU A 234 21.85 6.03 24.51
CA GLU A 234 21.65 7.19 25.38
C GLU A 234 21.03 8.44 24.73
N PHE A 235 19.86 8.85 25.26
CA PHE A 235 19.38 10.22 25.13
C PHE A 235 20.56 11.18 25.24
N GLU A 236 20.79 12.02 24.22
CA GLU A 236 21.67 13.17 24.36
C GLU A 236 21.10 14.04 25.48
N ALA A 237 21.61 13.84 26.70
CA ALA A 237 21.25 14.65 27.83
C ALA A 237 21.58 16.11 27.46
N PRO A 238 20.63 17.05 27.63
CA PRO A 238 20.84 18.42 27.20
C PRO A 238 22.13 18.95 27.85
N LYS A 239 23.11 19.31 27.02
CA LYS A 239 24.42 19.78 27.46
C LYS A 239 24.21 20.88 28.49
N LYS A 240 24.57 20.61 29.76
CA LYS A 240 24.44 21.60 30.83
C LYS A 240 25.12 22.89 30.38
N ALA A 241 24.34 23.97 30.32
CA ALA A 241 24.89 25.29 30.04
C ALA A 241 25.98 25.58 31.08
N VAL A 242 27.19 25.89 30.61
CA VAL A 242 28.29 26.29 31.47
C VAL A 242 27.92 27.60 32.14
N SER A 243 27.63 27.55 33.44
CA SER A 243 27.30 28.72 34.23
C SER A 243 28.55 29.57 34.46
N ASN A 244 28.68 30.67 33.71
CA ASN A 244 29.62 31.72 34.08
C ASN A 244 29.19 32.34 35.42
N PRO A 245 30.11 32.50 36.40
CA PRO A 245 29.77 33.14 37.66
C PRO A 245 29.55 34.65 37.45
N LYS A 246 28.44 35.16 37.99
CA LYS A 246 28.06 36.58 37.94
C LYS A 246 28.54 37.30 39.22
N PRO A 247 29.26 38.43 39.13
CA PRO A 247 29.63 39.20 40.31
C PRO A 247 28.58 40.28 40.67
N SER A 248 28.17 40.26 41.95
CA SER A 248 27.93 41.40 42.86
C SER A 248 26.80 42.45 42.66
N LEU A 249 26.29 42.93 43.83
CA LEU A 249 25.48 44.13 44.14
C LEU A 249 24.03 44.17 43.58
N ALA A 250 22.98 44.52 44.34
CA ALA A 250 22.87 45.39 45.52
C ALA A 250 21.73 44.97 46.51
N VAL A 251 21.52 45.74 47.59
CA VAL A 251 20.58 45.52 48.71
C VAL A 251 19.65 46.75 48.85
N GLN A 252 18.57 46.65 49.66
CA GLN A 252 17.60 47.70 50.10
C GLN A 252 16.41 47.94 49.13
N ASP A 253 15.16 48.19 49.57
CA ASP A 253 14.58 48.22 50.93
C ASP A 253 13.03 48.06 50.93
N SER A 254 12.45 47.96 52.13
CA SER A 254 11.11 48.46 52.56
C SER A 254 9.79 47.65 52.34
N THR A 255 9.28 47.20 53.50
CA THR A 255 7.91 47.40 54.06
C THR A 255 6.67 46.61 53.59
N ALA A 256 5.99 46.06 54.63
CA ALA A 256 4.55 45.92 54.85
C ALA A 256 3.77 44.78 54.14
N ASP A 257 2.67 44.24 54.71
CA ASP A 257 2.24 43.98 56.11
C ASP A 257 0.98 43.08 56.07
N PHE A 258 0.49 42.63 57.24
CA PHE A 258 -0.82 42.01 57.53
C PHE A 258 -1.11 40.53 57.21
N GLU A 259 -1.54 39.85 58.27
CA GLU A 259 -2.14 38.51 58.31
C GLU A 259 -3.59 38.49 57.82
N GLN A 260 -4.06 37.35 57.27
CA GLN A 260 -5.38 36.84 57.63
C GLN A 260 -5.52 35.33 57.37
N LEU A 261 -5.48 34.53 58.44
CA LEU A 261 -5.90 33.12 58.43
C LEU A 261 -6.65 32.78 59.72
N GLY A 262 -7.93 32.42 59.61
CA GLY A 262 -8.66 31.77 60.69
C GLY A 262 -10.17 31.98 60.69
N LEU A 263 -10.87 30.98 61.27
CA LEU A 263 -12.27 30.98 61.73
C LEU A 263 -13.33 30.91 60.60
N PHE A 264 -14.37 30.07 60.61
CA PHE A 264 -14.93 29.06 61.53
C PHE A 264 -15.56 27.91 60.67
N HIS A 265 -16.13 26.79 61.16
CA HIS A 265 -16.49 26.27 62.49
C HIS A 265 -16.32 24.72 62.54
N ASN A 266 -16.96 24.01 63.49
CA ASN A 266 -17.09 22.54 63.54
C ASN A 266 -18.43 22.14 64.21
N GLN A 267 -18.79 20.83 64.22
CA GLN A 267 -19.97 20.18 64.82
C GLN A 267 -21.28 20.26 63.98
N GLN A 268 -22.22 19.29 64.04
CA GLN A 268 -22.37 18.12 64.93
C GLN A 268 -23.04 16.89 64.25
N ILE A 269 -23.20 15.81 65.02
CA ILE A 269 -23.67 14.44 64.70
C ILE A 269 -25.20 14.33 64.64
N SER A 270 -25.72 13.38 63.85
CA SER A 270 -26.96 12.64 64.18
C SER A 270 -26.93 11.23 63.57
N ASP A 271 -27.12 10.21 64.40
CA ASP A 271 -27.35 8.81 63.98
C ASP A 271 -28.83 8.55 63.66
N ASP A 272 -29.10 7.77 62.61
CA ASP A 272 -30.15 6.72 62.49
C ASP A 272 -30.05 6.02 61.11
#